data_AF-A0A9X1QMT6-F1
#
_entry.id   AF-A0A9X1QMT6-F1
#
_cell.length_a   1.000
_cell.length_b   1.000
_cell.length_c   1.000
_cell.angle_alpha   90.00
_cell.angle_beta   90.00
_cell.angle_gamma   90.00
#
_symmetry.space_group_name_H-M   'P 1'
#
loop_
_entity.id
_entity.type
_entity.pdbx_description
1 polymer ?
#
loop_
_entity_poly.entity_id
_entity_poly.type
_entity_poly.pdbx_seq_one_letter_code
_entity_poly.pdbx_strand_id
1 'polypeptide(L)' 'MKWLAALALGAIVGFLVPMIFGGEAGFWLHSWTKFGTIRPLEGSPGLLLSVPLFLGSAVAFRLFFNWHSR' A
#
# COMPACT_ATOMS: atom_id res chain seq x y z
N MET A 1 -14.10 -13.39 2.75
CA MET A 1 -13.73 -12.40 1.71
C MET A 1 -13.02 -13.06 0.51
N LYS A 2 -13.34 -12.68 -0.73
CA LYS A 2 -12.62 -13.16 -1.94
C LYS A 2 -11.22 -12.51 -2.03
N TRP A 3 -10.23 -13.22 -2.57
CA TRP A 3 -8.85 -12.70 -2.72
C TRP A 3 -8.79 -11.42 -3.55
N LEU A 4 -9.57 -11.36 -4.63
CA LEU A 4 -9.62 -10.19 -5.51
C LEU A 4 -10.01 -8.90 -4.75
N ALA A 5 -11.00 -8.99 -3.84
CA ALA A 5 -11.42 -7.85 -3.04
C ALA A 5 -10.34 -7.44 -2.02
N ALA A 6 -9.64 -8.41 -1.43
CA ALA A 6 -8.54 -8.14 -0.51
C ALA A 6 -7.35 -7.46 -1.21
N LEU A 7 -7.01 -7.93 -2.41
CA LEU A 7 -5.99 -7.31 -3.25
C LEU A 7 -6.40 -5.90 -3.69
N ALA A 8 -7.67 -5.67 -4.03
CA ALA A 8 -8.17 -4.34 -4.36
C ALA A 8 -8.03 -3.36 -3.18
N LEU A 9 -8.42 -3.76 -1.97
CA LEU A 9 -8.23 -2.94 -0.76
C LEU A 9 -6.75 -2.71 -0.46
N GLY A 10 -5.93 -3.75 -0.61
CA GLY A 10 -4.49 -3.62 -0.42
C GLY A 10 -3.87 -2.66 -1.43
N ALA A 11 -4.34 -2.65 -2.68
CA ALA A 11 -3.84 -1.74 -3.72
C ALA A 11 -4.18 -0.28 -3.39
N ILE A 12 -5.35 -0.03 -2.80
CA ILE A 12 -5.71 1.30 -2.29
C ILE A 12 -4.70 1.75 -1.21
N VAL A 13 -4.41 0.89 -0.25
CA VAL A 13 -3.50 1.23 0.86
C VAL A 13 -2.03 1.30 0.41
N GLY A 14 -1.59 0.43 -0.49
CA GLY A 14 -0.19 0.32 -0.92
C GLY A 14 0.21 1.27 -2.05
N PHE A 15 -0.76 1.76 -2.83
CA PHE A 15 -0.50 2.59 -4.02
C PHE A 15 -1.24 3.94 -3.97
N LEU A 16 -2.54 3.96 -3.68
CA LEU A 16 -3.31 5.22 -3.67
C LEU A 16 -2.97 6.10 -2.45
N VAL A 17 -2.89 5.52 -1.25
CA VAL A 17 -2.56 6.30 -0.04
C VAL A 17 -1.16 6.92 -0.14
N PRO A 18 -0.11 6.19 -0.57
CA PRO A 18 1.19 6.80 -0.80
C PRO A 18 1.17 7.84 -1.90
N MET A 19 0.29 7.71 -2.89
CA MET A 19 0.18 8.70 -3.94
C MET A 19 -0.43 10.01 -3.49
N ILE A 20 -1.40 9.96 -2.59
CA ILE A 20 -2.07 11.15 -2.07
C ILE A 20 -1.21 11.87 -1.02
N PHE A 21 -0.48 11.12 -0.18
CA PHE A 21 0.20 11.68 1.00
C PHE A 21 1.74 11.60 0.96
N GLY A 22 2.32 11.04 -0.09
CA GLY A 22 3.74 10.67 -0.16
C GLY A 22 4.64 11.62 -0.92
N GLY A 23 4.40 12.94 -0.84
CA GLY A 23 5.28 14.01 -1.33
C GLY A 23 6.78 13.73 -1.15
N GLU A 24 7.68 14.47 -1.81
CA GLU A 24 9.14 14.23 -1.69
C GLU A 24 9.68 14.22 -0.24
N ALA A 25 9.02 14.93 0.68
CA ALA A 25 9.30 14.95 2.12
C ALA A 25 8.38 14.03 2.96
N GLY A 26 7.63 13.13 2.31
CA GLY A 26 6.59 12.30 2.90
C GLY A 26 7.15 11.17 3.75
N PHE A 27 6.45 10.86 4.85
CA PHE A 27 6.82 9.81 5.81
C PHE A 27 7.15 8.46 5.14
N TRP A 28 6.51 8.14 4.00
CA TRP A 28 6.73 6.90 3.28
C TRP A 28 8.12 6.68 2.70
N LEU A 29 8.83 7.77 2.43
CA LEU A 29 10.18 7.73 1.88
C LEU A 29 11.26 7.75 2.95
N HIS A 30 10.88 8.07 4.19
CA HIS A 30 11.75 8.15 5.36
C HIS A 30 11.49 7.06 6.40
N SER A 31 10.49 6.22 6.19
CA SER A 31 10.10 5.13 7.10
C SER A 31 10.43 3.75 6.53
N TRP A 32 10.10 2.71 7.29
CA TRP A 32 10.31 1.30 6.92
C TRP A 32 9.62 0.92 5.61
N THR A 33 8.55 1.63 5.24
CA THR A 33 7.82 1.45 3.99
C THR A 33 8.63 1.80 2.75
N LYS A 34 9.76 2.51 2.88
CA LYS A 34 10.68 2.79 1.78
C LYS A 34 11.20 1.50 1.13
N PHE A 35 11.46 0.47 1.94
CA PHE A 35 11.95 -0.81 1.44
C PHE A 35 10.88 -1.43 0.53
N GLY A 36 11.23 -1.70 -0.73
CA GLY A 36 10.29 -2.25 -1.73
C GLY A 36 9.26 -1.25 -2.27
N THR A 37 9.39 0.05 -1.97
CA THR A 37 8.61 1.09 -2.64
C THR A 37 9.28 1.52 -3.93
N ILE A 38 8.53 1.42 -5.03
CA ILE A 38 8.99 1.77 -6.38
C ILE A 38 8.57 3.21 -6.68
N ARG A 39 9.52 3.99 -7.18
CA ARG A 39 9.33 5.34 -7.73
C ARG A 39 9.53 5.27 -9.25
N PRO A 40 8.45 5.10 -10.04
CA PRO A 40 8.58 4.97 -11.49
C PRO A 40 8.94 6.28 -12.18
N LEU A 41 8.70 7.44 -11.54
CA LEU A 41 9.07 8.75 -12.07
C LEU A 41 9.93 9.51 -11.04
N GLU A 42 11.19 9.71 -11.36
CA GLU A 42 12.11 10.52 -10.55
C GLU A 42 11.64 11.97 -10.46
N GLY A 43 11.70 12.57 -9.28
CA GLY A 43 11.20 13.94 -9.03
C GLY A 43 9.67 14.07 -8.95
N SER A 44 8.91 12.99 -9.15
CA SER A 44 7.45 13.01 -8.92
C SER A 44 7.15 12.97 -7.42
N PRO A 45 6.38 13.95 -6.89
CA PRO A 45 5.99 13.95 -5.48
C PRO A 45 4.89 12.92 -5.17
N GLY A 46 4.27 12.28 -6.16
CA GLY A 46 3.08 11.45 -5.94
C GLY A 46 3.17 10.00 -6.41
N LEU A 47 4.07 9.63 -7.32
CA LEU A 47 4.06 8.25 -7.84
C LEU A 47 4.88 7.33 -6.91
N LEU A 48 4.25 6.86 -5.84
CA LEU A 48 4.82 5.86 -4.91
C LEU A 48 4.02 4.56 -4.94
N LEU A 49 4.72 3.47 -5.27
CA LEU A 49 4.13 2.13 -5.29
C LEU A 49 4.78 1.25 -4.22
N SER A 50 4.15 1.12 -3.05
CA SER A 50 4.70 0.34 -1.94
C SER A 50 4.21 -1.11 -1.99
N VAL A 51 5.06 -2.00 -2.52
CA VAL A 51 4.75 -3.43 -2.66
C VAL A 51 4.54 -4.12 -1.30
N PRO A 52 5.36 -3.86 -0.26
CA PRO A 52 5.13 -4.48 1.05
C PRO A 52 3.86 -4.00 1.73
N LEU A 53 3.51 -2.71 1.62
CA LEU A 53 2.23 -2.22 2.13
C LEU A 53 1.06 -2.85 1.38
N PHE A 54 1.14 -2.95 0.06
CA PHE A 54 0.13 -3.60 -0.77
C PHE A 54 -0.13 -5.05 -0.33
N LEU A 55 0.92 -5.88 -0.29
CA LEU A 55 0.79 -7.30 0.04
C LEU A 55 0.39 -7.51 1.50
N GLY A 56 1.04 -6.77 2.42
CA GLY A 56 0.76 -6.86 3.86
C GLY A 56 -0.68 -6.47 4.19
N SER A 57 -1.15 -5.34 3.64
CA SER A 57 -2.53 -4.90 3.86
C SER A 57 -3.55 -5.83 3.20
N ALA A 58 -3.29 -6.34 1.99
CA ALA A 58 -4.18 -7.32 1.35
C ALA A 58 -4.34 -8.59 2.20
N VAL A 59 -3.25 -9.13 2.74
CA VAL A 59 -3.29 -10.29 3.63
C VAL A 59 -4.02 -9.95 4.93
N ALA A 60 -3.70 -8.81 5.55
CA ALA A 60 -4.33 -8.36 6.79
C ALA A 60 -5.85 -8.20 6.63
N PHE A 61 -6.31 -7.53 5.57
CA PHE A 61 -7.74 -7.38 5.28
C PHE A 61 -8.41 -8.75 5.06
N ARG A 62 -7.76 -9.65 4.32
CA ARG A 62 -8.31 -10.99 4.13
C ARG A 62 -8.48 -11.72 5.46
N LEU A 63 -7.48 -11.70 6.33
CA LEU A 63 -7.54 -12.35 7.64
C LEU A 63 -8.61 -11.71 8.51
N PHE A 64 -8.64 -10.38 8.61
CA PHE A 64 -9.61 -9.63 9.40
C PHE A 64 -11.05 -9.92 8.97
N PHE A 65 -11.37 -9.80 7.68
CA PHE A 65 -12.72 -10.06 7.19
C PHE A 65 -13.10 -11.55 7.18
N ASN A 66 -12.14 -12.47 7.10
CA ASN A 66 -12.41 -13.89 7.24
C ASN A 66 -12.66 -14.29 8.70
N TRP A 67 -12.00 -13.63 9.66
CA TRP A 67 -12.31 -13.78 11.07
C TRP A 67 -13.72 -13.26 11.35
N HIS A 68 -14.04 -12.03 10.96
CA HIS A 68 -15.33 -11.40 11.28
C HIS A 68 -16.55 -12.06 10.59
N SER A 69 -16.32 -12.98 9.65
CA SER A 69 -17.38 -13.75 8.97
C SER A 69 -17.66 -15.10 9.63
N ARG A 70 -16.89 -15.50 10.66
CA ARG A 70 -17.11 -16.70 11.48
C ARG A 70 -17.64 -16.32 12.83
#